data_AF-A0A1J8R9P7-F1
#
_entry.id   AF-A0A1J8R9P7-F1
#
_cell.length_a   1.000
_cell.length_b   1.000
_cell.length_c   1.000
_cell.angle_alpha   90.00
_cell.angle_beta   90.00
_cell.angle_gamma   90.00
#
_symmetry.space_group_name_H-M   'P 1'
#
loop_
_entity.id
_entity.type
_entity.pdbx_description
1 polymer ?
#
loop_
_entity_poly.entity_id
_entity_poly.type
_entity_poly.pdbx_seq_one_letter_code
_entity_poly.pdbx_strand_id
1 'polypeptide(L)'
;MVGNEVLKVLWLTNNKLGPDHDVLASFATKINQSRLEFLSLSGNPLGDAGIETLFRHLRASHLQELHINTMGLTADCASGLAEWISSRRSGHSGGAHSLHTLKCNGNSLGMNGVWKVIHAIQMGNRSLVKVELYANQIAGTEIPNRDTPFQQTSQLPSSETQMSWKDAEGILRGVLLQNAHLKRQIEKEALNLLKYSRTLIFRSRASHLSADQQTSSHVAGGSFSFHSLPMELRLQILAALAPSLPGAQRVRIYEYAADSSTLPPLLPPLQRGMGRGCVADPSQPLGASVGFALHNSGGCAEGKCMGAGNSLVCRREAERAKFLAAVGCRAYEPECDRNPAED
;
A
#
# COMPACT_ATOMS: atom_id res chain seq x y z
N MET A 1 -21.60 6.22 -14.90
CA MET A 1 -20.65 5.44 -15.73
C MET A 1 -19.91 4.50 -14.80
N VAL A 2 -20.06 3.19 -15.03
CA VAL A 2 -19.41 2.13 -14.23
C VAL A 2 -17.90 2.26 -14.39
N GLY A 3 -17.18 2.34 -13.28
CA GLY A 3 -15.71 2.40 -13.26
C GLY A 3 -15.08 1.12 -13.81
N ASN A 4 -13.87 1.20 -14.37
CA ASN A 4 -13.19 0.02 -14.89
C ASN A 4 -12.63 -0.83 -13.74
N GLU A 5 -13.23 -2.01 -13.51
CA GLU A 5 -12.82 -2.92 -12.45
C GLU A 5 -11.77 -3.96 -12.87
N VAL A 6 -11.48 -4.06 -14.17
CA VAL A 6 -10.65 -5.13 -14.74
C VAL A 6 -9.24 -4.65 -15.04
N LEU A 7 -9.09 -3.41 -15.51
CA LEU A 7 -7.79 -2.87 -15.90
C LEU A 7 -6.93 -2.58 -14.67
N LYS A 8 -5.83 -3.33 -14.55
CA LYS A 8 -4.85 -3.16 -13.47
C LYS A 8 -3.61 -2.38 -13.87
N VAL A 9 -3.27 -2.40 -15.14
CA VAL A 9 -1.98 -1.93 -15.65
C VAL A 9 -2.24 -1.09 -16.90
N LEU A 10 -1.79 0.16 -16.88
CA LEU A 10 -1.95 1.09 -17.99
C LEU A 10 -0.62 1.74 -18.34
N TRP A 11 -0.19 1.52 -19.58
CA TRP A 11 1.03 2.07 -20.15
C TRP A 11 0.65 3.08 -21.21
N LEU A 12 0.92 4.36 -20.93
CA LEU A 12 0.71 5.46 -21.86
C LEU A 12 2.03 6.12 -22.23
N THR A 13 3.14 5.39 -22.18
CA THR A 13 4.46 5.95 -22.45
C THR A 13 4.59 6.52 -23.86
N ASN A 14 5.19 7.71 -24.00
CA ASN A 14 5.46 8.38 -25.28
C ASN A 14 4.21 8.67 -26.13
N ASN A 15 3.06 8.96 -25.52
CA ASN A 15 1.80 9.20 -26.21
C ASN A 15 1.40 10.68 -26.31
N LYS A 16 2.32 11.61 -26.55
CA LYS A 16 2.07 13.07 -26.75
C LYS A 16 0.80 13.61 -26.06
N LEU A 17 0.57 13.24 -24.80
CA LEU A 17 -0.61 13.65 -24.07
C LEU A 17 -0.47 15.16 -23.88
N GLY A 18 -1.41 15.94 -24.41
CA GLY A 18 -1.38 17.39 -24.29
C GLY A 18 -1.64 17.84 -22.85
N PRO A 19 -1.17 19.04 -22.45
CA PRO A 19 -1.41 19.63 -21.13
C PRO A 19 -2.85 20.17 -20.99
N ASP A 20 -3.83 19.55 -21.64
CA ASP A 20 -5.22 20.00 -21.60
C ASP A 20 -5.83 19.69 -20.23
N HIS A 21 -6.25 20.75 -19.55
CA HIS A 21 -6.81 20.67 -18.20
C HIS A 21 -8.02 19.74 -18.13
N ASP A 22 -8.95 19.84 -19.08
CA ASP A 22 -10.22 19.10 -19.02
C ASP A 22 -10.01 17.62 -19.31
N VAL A 23 -9.11 17.32 -20.25
CA VAL A 23 -8.72 15.94 -20.55
C VAL A 23 -8.03 15.29 -19.35
N LEU A 24 -7.09 15.99 -18.71
CA LEU A 24 -6.36 15.47 -17.55
C LEU A 24 -7.24 15.33 -16.31
N ALA A 25 -8.16 16.27 -16.06
CA ALA A 25 -9.12 16.18 -14.97
C ALA A 25 -10.10 15.02 -15.17
N SER A 26 -10.62 14.85 -16.39
CA SER A 26 -11.47 13.72 -16.76
C SER A 26 -10.72 12.40 -16.62
N PHE A 27 -9.48 12.34 -17.11
CA PHE A 27 -8.60 11.17 -16.99
C PHE A 27 -8.34 10.78 -15.53
N ALA A 28 -7.96 11.75 -14.67
CA ALA A 28 -7.77 11.53 -13.24
C ALA A 28 -9.05 11.00 -12.57
N THR A 29 -10.21 11.56 -12.93
CA THR A 29 -11.52 11.10 -12.43
C THR A 29 -11.81 9.65 -12.83
N LYS A 30 -11.47 9.26 -14.06
CA LYS A 30 -11.61 7.87 -14.52
C LYS A 30 -10.65 6.92 -13.81
N ILE A 31 -9.41 7.36 -13.54
CA ILE A 31 -8.47 6.56 -12.75
C ILE A 31 -9.00 6.37 -11.32
N ASN A 32 -9.54 7.42 -10.70
CA ASN A 32 -10.11 7.33 -9.35
C ASN A 32 -11.27 6.33 -9.25
N GLN A 33 -12.04 6.17 -10.32
CA GLN A 33 -13.14 5.21 -10.41
C GLN A 33 -12.67 3.80 -10.81
N SER A 34 -11.39 3.62 -11.12
CA SER A 34 -10.83 2.36 -11.60
C SER A 34 -10.12 1.58 -10.49
N ARG A 35 -9.86 0.29 -10.75
CA ARG A 35 -8.99 -0.55 -9.91
C ARG A 35 -7.54 -0.60 -10.42
N LEU A 36 -7.09 0.47 -11.06
CA LEU A 36 -5.77 0.55 -11.65
C LEU A 36 -4.69 0.51 -10.56
N GLU A 37 -3.76 -0.44 -10.69
CA GLU A 37 -2.65 -0.66 -9.75
C GLU A 37 -1.34 -0.03 -10.28
N PHE A 38 -1.17 0.05 -11.60
CA PHE A 38 0.01 0.59 -12.25
C PHE A 38 -0.36 1.60 -13.34
N LEU A 39 0.27 2.77 -13.31
CA LEU A 39 0.16 3.81 -14.33
C LEU A 39 1.54 4.30 -14.76
N SER A 40 1.83 4.21 -16.05
CA SER A 40 3.01 4.87 -16.63
C SER A 40 2.61 5.95 -17.62
N LEU A 41 2.99 7.18 -17.32
CA LEU A 41 2.83 8.35 -18.17
C LEU A 41 4.16 8.79 -18.81
N SER A 42 5.24 8.00 -18.67
CA SER A 42 6.61 8.42 -19.01
C SER A 42 6.79 8.87 -20.48
N GLY A 43 7.59 9.91 -20.73
CA GLY A 43 7.77 10.55 -22.04
C GLY A 43 6.57 11.29 -22.66
N ASN A 44 5.54 11.66 -21.89
CA ASN A 44 4.52 12.64 -22.28
C ASN A 44 4.83 14.05 -21.74
N PRO A 45 5.04 15.08 -22.58
CA PRO A 45 5.39 16.42 -22.14
C PRO A 45 4.17 17.17 -21.58
N LEU A 46 3.69 16.76 -20.40
CA LEU A 46 2.59 17.41 -19.69
C LEU A 46 2.98 18.77 -19.09
N GLY A 47 4.27 18.95 -18.78
CA GLY A 47 4.77 20.12 -18.06
C GLY A 47 4.17 20.28 -16.65
N ASP A 48 4.48 21.39 -16.00
CA ASP A 48 4.07 21.65 -14.61
C ASP A 48 2.56 21.85 -14.49
N ALA A 49 1.93 22.61 -15.38
CA ALA A 49 0.48 22.85 -15.35
C ALA A 49 -0.34 21.55 -15.52
N GLY A 50 0.12 20.66 -16.41
CA GLY A 50 -0.52 19.37 -16.63
C GLY A 50 -0.41 18.45 -15.42
N ILE A 51 0.78 18.35 -14.81
CA ILE A 51 0.97 17.48 -13.66
C ILE A 51 0.25 18.00 -12.41
N GLU A 52 0.21 19.32 -12.20
CA GLU A 52 -0.55 19.93 -11.11
C GLU A 52 -2.05 19.65 -11.24
N THR A 53 -2.57 19.76 -12.47
CA THR A 53 -3.97 19.41 -12.75
C THR A 53 -4.24 17.94 -12.45
N LEU A 54 -3.33 17.06 -12.86
CA LEU A 54 -3.42 15.63 -12.56
C LEU A 54 -3.43 15.40 -11.04
N PHE A 55 -2.46 15.92 -10.29
CA PHE A 55 -2.37 15.70 -8.84
C PHE A 55 -3.50 16.32 -8.04
N ARG A 56 -4.05 17.46 -8.48
CA ARG A 56 -5.24 18.07 -7.86
C ARG A 56 -6.46 17.16 -7.92
N HIS A 57 -6.58 16.36 -8.99
CA HIS A 57 -7.73 15.49 -9.22
C HIS A 57 -7.45 14.00 -8.94
N LEU A 58 -6.19 13.57 -8.89
CA LEU A 58 -5.79 12.17 -8.74
C LEU A 58 -5.79 11.76 -7.25
N ARG A 59 -6.81 11.00 -6.86
CA ARG A 59 -6.97 10.41 -5.52
C ARG A 59 -6.63 8.92 -5.48
N ALA A 60 -6.70 8.26 -6.65
CA ALA A 60 -6.49 6.85 -6.95
C ALA A 60 -6.10 5.95 -5.76
N SER A 61 -7.11 5.50 -5.02
CA SER A 61 -6.97 4.64 -3.83
C SER A 61 -6.41 3.24 -4.12
N HIS A 62 -6.35 2.82 -5.39
CA HIS A 62 -5.83 1.53 -5.81
C HIS A 62 -4.46 1.59 -6.48
N LEU A 63 -3.98 2.80 -6.81
CA LEU A 63 -2.73 2.99 -7.54
C LEU A 63 -1.53 2.73 -6.63
N GLN A 64 -0.73 1.73 -6.98
CA GLN A 64 0.44 1.28 -6.22
C GLN A 64 1.74 1.76 -6.86
N GLU A 65 1.75 1.94 -8.19
CA GLU A 65 2.94 2.34 -8.93
C GLU A 65 2.62 3.42 -9.97
N LEU A 66 3.38 4.51 -9.92
CA LEU A 66 3.25 5.67 -10.81
C LEU A 66 4.61 6.03 -11.41
N HIS A 67 4.68 6.05 -12.74
CA HIS A 67 5.85 6.50 -13.48
C HIS A 67 5.56 7.79 -14.25
N ILE A 68 6.28 8.84 -13.89
CA ILE A 68 6.22 10.19 -14.47
C ILE A 68 7.64 10.63 -14.91
N ASN A 69 8.35 9.72 -15.57
CA ASN A 69 9.71 10.00 -16.04
C ASN A 69 9.68 10.85 -17.30
N THR A 70 10.57 11.83 -17.43
CA THR A 70 10.73 12.68 -18.61
C THR A 70 9.42 13.36 -19.07
N MET A 71 8.72 14.05 -18.15
CA MET A 71 7.51 14.85 -18.44
C MET A 71 7.79 16.32 -18.69
N GLY A 72 9.05 16.76 -18.56
CA GLY A 72 9.40 18.18 -18.60
C GLY A 72 8.95 18.93 -17.35
N LEU A 73 8.98 18.27 -16.18
CA LEU A 73 8.65 18.92 -14.90
C LEU A 73 9.79 19.81 -14.44
N THR A 74 9.49 20.96 -13.86
CA THR A 74 10.46 21.90 -13.30
C THR A 74 10.32 22.01 -11.77
N ALA A 75 11.14 22.85 -11.14
CA ALA A 75 11.08 23.10 -9.70
C ALA A 75 9.73 23.66 -9.22
N ASP A 76 8.93 24.24 -10.11
CA ASP A 76 7.65 24.87 -9.78
C ASP A 76 6.62 23.84 -9.30
N CYS A 77 6.51 22.71 -9.99
CA CYS A 77 5.57 21.65 -9.59
C CYS A 77 5.99 20.91 -8.31
N ALA A 78 7.22 21.10 -7.82
CA ALA A 78 7.75 20.33 -6.69
C ALA A 78 6.95 20.55 -5.41
N SER A 79 6.41 21.76 -5.21
CA SER A 79 5.55 22.08 -4.06
C SER A 79 4.21 21.34 -4.15
N GLY A 80 3.57 21.32 -5.32
CA GLY A 80 2.32 20.59 -5.55
C GLY A 80 2.51 19.06 -5.45
N LEU A 81 3.63 18.54 -5.95
CA LEU A 81 4.00 17.13 -5.78
C LEU A 81 4.23 16.78 -4.30
N ALA A 82 4.95 17.63 -3.57
CA ALA A 82 5.20 17.45 -2.14
C ALA A 82 3.88 17.48 -1.33
N GLU A 83 2.96 18.38 -1.67
CA GLU A 83 1.64 18.46 -1.07
C GLU A 83 0.82 17.20 -1.37
N TRP A 84 0.77 16.75 -2.63
CA TRP A 84 0.06 15.53 -3.03
C TRP A 84 0.60 14.25 -2.36
N ILE A 85 1.92 14.19 -2.12
CA ILE A 85 2.56 13.11 -1.37
C ILE A 85 2.21 13.18 0.13
N SER A 86 2.09 14.40 0.68
CA SER A 86 1.90 14.69 2.11
C SER A 86 0.44 14.80 2.55
N SER A 87 -0.53 14.89 1.63
CA SER A 87 -1.93 15.28 1.84
C SER A 87 -2.78 14.34 2.72
N ARG A 88 -2.14 13.52 3.56
CA ARG A 88 -2.75 12.60 4.52
C ARG A 88 -3.45 13.32 5.69
N ARG A 89 -3.28 14.63 5.82
CA ARG A 89 -3.63 15.42 7.02
C ARG A 89 -4.85 16.32 6.93
N SER A 90 -5.46 16.51 5.77
CA SER A 90 -6.42 17.62 5.60
C SER A 90 -7.86 17.21 5.34
N GLY A 91 -8.37 16.06 5.83
CA GLY A 91 -9.81 15.70 5.71
C GLY A 91 -10.37 15.59 4.27
N HIS A 92 -9.56 15.91 3.26
CA HIS A 92 -9.79 15.72 1.85
C HIS A 92 -9.18 14.35 1.51
N SER A 93 -10.02 13.40 1.14
CA SER A 93 -9.70 12.00 0.85
C SER A 93 -8.88 11.80 -0.44
N GLY A 94 -7.89 12.66 -0.71
CA GLY A 94 -7.09 12.65 -1.93
C GLY A 94 -5.59 12.79 -1.65
N GLY A 95 -4.82 11.77 -2.05
CA GLY A 95 -3.36 11.77 -1.96
C GLY A 95 -2.75 10.43 -2.34
N ALA A 96 -1.42 10.36 -2.41
CA ALA A 96 -0.64 9.17 -2.77
C ALA A 96 -0.62 8.07 -1.69
N HIS A 97 -1.74 7.79 -1.03
CA HIS A 97 -1.81 6.96 0.18
C HIS A 97 -1.66 5.46 -0.08
N SER A 98 -1.96 5.04 -1.30
CA SER A 98 -1.80 3.65 -1.74
C SER A 98 -0.54 3.44 -2.57
N LEU A 99 0.19 4.52 -2.87
CA LEU A 99 1.36 4.47 -3.73
C LEU A 99 2.55 3.88 -2.96
N HIS A 100 3.13 2.81 -3.49
CA HIS A 100 4.33 2.17 -2.98
C HIS A 100 5.58 2.55 -3.80
N THR A 101 5.40 2.81 -5.09
CA THR A 101 6.48 3.11 -6.03
C THR A 101 6.19 4.39 -6.80
N LEU A 102 7.10 5.37 -6.69
CA LEU A 102 7.09 6.59 -7.50
C LEU A 102 8.38 6.67 -8.31
N LYS A 103 8.26 6.82 -9.63
CA LYS A 103 9.41 7.09 -10.51
C LYS A 103 9.22 8.43 -11.18
N CYS A 104 10.12 9.37 -10.90
CA CYS A 104 10.13 10.72 -11.43
C CYS A 104 11.56 11.05 -11.89
N ASN A 105 12.11 10.19 -12.76
CA ASN A 105 13.46 10.34 -13.29
C ASN A 105 13.48 11.26 -14.52
N GLY A 106 14.61 11.94 -14.75
CA GLY A 106 14.84 12.70 -15.98
C GLY A 106 13.93 13.92 -16.15
N ASN A 107 13.61 14.61 -15.05
CA ASN A 107 12.94 15.90 -15.08
C ASN A 107 13.92 17.02 -14.65
N SER A 108 13.45 18.25 -14.51
CA SER A 108 14.24 19.43 -14.12
C SER A 108 13.78 20.02 -12.78
N LEU A 109 13.48 19.15 -11.80
CA LEU A 109 13.04 19.56 -10.45
C LEU A 109 14.11 20.37 -9.68
N GLY A 110 15.39 20.19 -10.04
CA GLY A 110 16.52 20.75 -9.29
C GLY A 110 16.68 20.12 -7.91
N MET A 111 17.71 20.55 -7.16
CA MET A 111 17.97 20.01 -5.82
C MET A 111 16.89 20.44 -4.82
N ASN A 112 16.45 21.71 -4.86
CA ASN A 112 15.41 22.21 -3.96
C ASN A 112 14.11 21.42 -4.13
N GLY A 113 13.69 21.16 -5.37
CA GLY A 113 12.49 20.37 -5.65
C GLY A 113 12.59 18.93 -5.17
N VAL A 114 13.73 18.26 -5.39
CA VAL A 114 13.97 16.91 -4.87
C VAL A 114 13.95 16.88 -3.35
N TRP A 115 14.55 17.87 -2.68
CA TRP A 115 14.53 17.95 -1.23
C TRP A 115 13.11 18.12 -0.68
N LYS A 116 12.29 18.98 -1.29
CA LYS A 116 10.87 19.14 -0.92
C LYS A 116 10.10 17.81 -0.99
N VAL A 117 10.34 17.02 -2.05
CA VAL A 117 9.72 15.70 -2.19
C VAL A 117 10.20 14.74 -1.10
N ILE A 118 11.50 14.69 -0.81
CA ILE A 118 12.05 13.84 0.26
C ILE A 118 11.49 14.24 1.63
N HIS A 119 11.45 15.54 1.91
CA HIS A 119 10.90 16.10 3.14
C HIS A 119 9.41 15.78 3.29
N ALA A 120 8.63 15.89 2.22
CA ALA A 120 7.22 15.47 2.19
C ALA A 120 7.04 13.98 2.55
N ILE A 121 7.88 13.10 1.99
CA ILE A 121 7.85 11.68 2.32
C ILE A 121 8.15 11.47 3.80
N GLN A 122 9.19 12.13 4.32
CA GLN A 122 9.60 12.02 5.72
C GLN A 122 8.50 12.48 6.70
N MET A 123 7.79 13.56 6.37
CA MET A 123 6.82 14.20 7.28
C MET A 123 5.44 13.55 7.29
N GLY A 124 5.02 12.91 6.19
CA GLY A 124 3.62 12.49 6.04
C GLY A 124 3.39 11.16 5.34
N ASN A 125 4.31 10.67 4.51
CA ASN A 125 4.07 9.50 3.67
C ASN A 125 4.77 8.24 4.19
N ARG A 126 3.98 7.27 4.63
CA ARG A 126 4.45 5.95 5.11
C ARG A 126 4.12 4.80 4.17
N SER A 127 3.54 5.08 2.99
CA SER A 127 3.19 4.06 1.99
C SER A 127 4.30 3.86 0.96
N LEU A 128 5.04 4.91 0.63
CA LEU A 128 6.14 4.85 -0.33
C LEU A 128 7.31 4.03 0.22
N VAL A 129 7.67 2.98 -0.53
CA VAL A 129 8.77 2.05 -0.24
C VAL A 129 9.87 2.17 -1.30
N LYS A 130 9.53 2.64 -2.50
CA LYS A 130 10.46 2.83 -3.59
C LYS A 130 10.24 4.18 -4.27
N VAL A 131 11.27 5.02 -4.30
CA VAL A 131 11.22 6.31 -4.98
C VAL A 131 12.49 6.48 -5.80
N GLU A 132 12.33 6.80 -7.08
CA GLU A 132 13.43 7.08 -8.02
C GLU A 132 13.33 8.53 -8.50
N LEU A 133 14.35 9.33 -8.21
CA LEU A 133 14.46 10.77 -8.53
C LEU A 133 15.78 11.09 -9.26
N TYR A 134 16.27 10.16 -10.07
CA TYR A 134 17.53 10.30 -10.80
C TYR A 134 17.43 11.31 -11.95
N ALA A 135 18.57 11.91 -12.32
CA ALA A 135 18.67 12.85 -13.43
C ALA A 135 17.70 14.06 -13.32
N ASN A 136 17.49 14.56 -12.10
CA ASN A 136 16.69 15.77 -11.83
C ASN A 136 17.50 17.08 -11.79
N GLN A 137 18.79 17.01 -12.14
CA GLN A 137 19.75 18.12 -12.14
C GLN A 137 19.97 18.74 -13.50
N ILE A 138 19.13 18.42 -14.49
CA ILE A 138 19.31 18.96 -15.83
C ILE A 138 18.98 20.45 -15.76
N ALA A 139 20.04 21.25 -15.60
CA ALA A 139 20.01 22.70 -15.67
C ALA A 139 19.45 23.08 -17.04
N GLY A 140 18.31 23.76 -17.03
CA GLY A 140 17.74 24.48 -18.17
C GLY A 140 17.86 23.78 -19.51
N THR A 141 16.85 22.99 -19.89
CA THR A 141 16.37 23.10 -21.28
C THR A 141 15.45 24.32 -21.38
N GLU A 142 15.95 25.48 -20.98
CA GLU A 142 15.60 26.69 -21.70
C GLU A 142 16.28 26.50 -23.06
N ILE A 143 15.48 26.30 -24.11
CA ILE A 143 15.98 26.48 -25.47
C ILE A 143 16.54 27.91 -25.48
N PRO A 144 17.84 28.14 -25.74
CA PRO A 144 18.39 29.48 -25.71
C PRO A 144 17.74 30.26 -26.85
N ASN A 145 16.76 31.11 -26.51
CA ASN A 145 16.32 32.14 -27.42
C ASN A 145 17.52 33.07 -27.59
N ARG A 146 18.01 33.17 -28.83
CA ARG A 146 19.35 33.66 -29.17
C ARG A 146 19.60 35.15 -28.90
N ASP A 147 18.69 35.88 -28.26
CA ASP A 147 18.69 37.34 -28.25
C ASP A 147 18.64 38.00 -26.85
N THR A 148 18.74 37.24 -25.74
CA THR A 148 18.82 37.86 -24.40
C THR A 148 20.26 37.86 -23.85
N PRO A 149 20.88 39.03 -23.64
CA PRO A 149 22.23 39.12 -23.10
C PRO A 149 22.32 38.51 -21.70
N PHE A 150 23.32 37.66 -21.53
CA PHE A 150 23.71 36.98 -20.31
C PHE A 150 23.86 37.97 -19.13
N GLN A 151 22.86 38.06 -18.26
CA GLN A 151 23.04 38.61 -16.92
C GLN A 151 23.23 37.46 -15.94
N GLN A 152 24.46 37.33 -15.45
CA GLN A 152 24.76 36.63 -14.22
C GLN A 152 23.95 37.28 -13.08
N THR A 153 22.76 36.78 -12.81
CA THR A 153 22.08 37.03 -11.53
C THR A 153 22.59 36.01 -10.52
N SER A 154 23.88 36.12 -10.22
CA SER A 154 24.39 35.78 -8.89
C SER A 154 23.95 36.90 -7.96
N GLN A 155 22.87 36.70 -7.21
CA GLN A 155 22.65 37.24 -5.85
C GLN A 155 21.22 36.94 -5.36
N LEU A 156 21.11 36.11 -4.31
CA LEU A 156 20.19 36.18 -3.16
C LEU A 156 20.50 34.98 -2.21
N PRO A 157 20.19 35.05 -0.91
CA PRO A 157 21.23 35.20 0.12
C PRO A 157 21.51 33.93 0.95
N SER A 158 22.74 33.92 1.50
CA SER A 158 23.25 33.24 2.69
C SER A 158 22.49 32.06 3.34
N SER A 159 23.20 30.93 3.39
CA SER A 159 23.36 30.05 4.57
C SER A 159 22.28 29.05 4.99
N GLU A 160 21.56 28.40 4.08
CA GLU A 160 20.86 27.14 4.42
C GLU A 160 21.13 26.04 3.37
N THR A 161 22.06 25.14 3.73
CA THR A 161 22.25 23.79 3.17
C THR A 161 22.44 23.66 1.65
N GLN A 162 23.69 23.77 1.18
CA GLN A 162 24.13 22.99 0.01
C GLN A 162 24.11 21.49 0.39
N MET A 163 22.93 20.91 0.47
CA MET A 163 22.78 19.47 0.69
C MET A 163 23.24 18.76 -0.58
N SER A 164 24.21 17.86 -0.45
CA SER A 164 24.71 17.11 -1.60
C SER A 164 23.64 16.12 -2.08
N TRP A 165 23.66 15.78 -3.37
CA TRP A 165 22.80 14.72 -3.90
C TRP A 165 22.99 13.39 -3.19
N LYS A 166 24.22 13.13 -2.71
CA LYS A 166 24.51 11.95 -1.90
C LYS A 166 23.82 11.99 -0.54
N ASP A 167 23.71 13.15 0.08
CA ASP A 167 23.05 13.32 1.37
C ASP A 167 21.54 13.16 1.22
N ALA A 168 20.96 13.80 0.20
CA ALA A 168 19.55 13.65 -0.15
C ALA A 168 19.19 12.19 -0.46
N GLU A 169 20.04 11.48 -1.22
CA GLU A 169 19.88 10.06 -1.50
C GLU A 169 19.98 9.20 -0.23
N GLY A 170 20.92 9.52 0.67
CA GLY A 170 21.07 8.85 1.96
C GLY A 170 19.84 8.98 2.85
N ILE A 171 19.31 10.21 2.98
CA ILE A 171 18.08 10.48 3.73
C ILE A 171 16.91 9.73 3.12
N LEU A 172 16.73 9.81 1.80
CA LEU A 172 15.65 9.11 1.10
C LEU A 172 15.74 7.60 1.34
N ARG A 173 16.92 6.99 1.17
CA ARG A 173 17.13 5.56 1.44
C ARG A 173 16.76 5.19 2.88
N GLY A 174 17.15 5.99 3.87
CA GLY A 174 16.80 5.78 5.27
C GLY A 174 15.28 5.79 5.51
N VAL A 175 14.58 6.80 4.99
CA VAL A 175 13.12 6.93 5.12
C VAL A 175 12.39 5.77 4.43
N LEU A 176 12.81 5.39 3.22
CA LEU A 176 12.22 4.27 2.48
C LEU A 176 12.45 2.93 3.19
N LEU A 177 13.63 2.72 3.77
CA LEU A 177 13.95 1.50 4.54
C LEU A 177 13.11 1.42 5.81
N GLN A 178 12.89 2.55 6.50
CA GLN A 178 11.97 2.64 7.63
C GLN A 178 10.54 2.29 7.21
N ASN A 179 10.03 2.88 6.14
CA ASN A 179 8.69 2.60 5.62
C ASN A 179 8.54 1.12 5.21
N ALA A 180 9.57 0.54 4.58
CA ALA A 180 9.61 -0.88 4.22
C ALA A 180 9.56 -1.78 5.46
N HIS A 181 10.31 -1.44 6.50
CA HIS A 181 10.31 -2.17 7.77
C HIS A 181 8.93 -2.12 8.43
N LEU A 182 8.35 -0.93 8.59
CA LEU A 182 7.02 -0.74 9.18
C LEU A 182 5.94 -1.50 8.41
N LYS A 183 5.97 -1.43 7.07
CA LYS A 183 5.06 -2.21 6.21
C LYS A 183 5.15 -3.70 6.51
N ARG A 184 6.36 -4.28 6.53
CA ARG A 184 6.56 -5.71 6.81
C ARG A 184 6.08 -6.10 8.20
N GLN A 185 6.31 -5.26 9.22
CA GLN A 185 5.84 -5.51 10.58
C GLN A 185 4.32 -5.53 10.64
N ILE A 186 3.64 -4.52 10.09
CA ILE A 186 2.18 -4.48 10.06
C ILE A 186 1.59 -5.66 9.32
N GLU A 187 2.13 -6.00 8.15
CA GLU A 187 1.61 -7.14 7.38
C GLU A 187 1.73 -8.46 8.17
N LYS A 188 2.83 -8.63 8.91
CA LYS A 188 3.05 -9.81 9.76
C LYS A 188 2.09 -9.83 10.94
N GLU A 189 1.99 -8.72 11.67
CA GLU A 189 1.11 -8.60 12.84
C GLU A 189 -0.37 -8.70 12.45
N ALA A 190 -0.78 -8.14 11.31
CA ALA A 190 -2.15 -8.20 10.80
C ALA A 190 -2.58 -9.66 10.53
N LEU A 191 -1.69 -10.45 9.92
CA LEU A 191 -1.94 -11.86 9.67
C LEU A 191 -1.98 -12.68 10.95
N ASN A 192 -1.10 -12.37 11.90
CA ASN A 192 -1.08 -13.03 13.20
C ASN A 192 -2.38 -12.72 13.97
N LEU A 193 -2.79 -11.46 14.00
CA LEU A 193 -4.00 -10.99 14.66
C LEU A 193 -5.24 -11.66 14.05
N LEU A 194 -5.35 -11.70 12.72
CA LEU A 194 -6.47 -12.36 12.02
C LEU A 194 -6.68 -13.82 12.47
N LYS A 195 -5.60 -14.57 12.68
CA LYS A 195 -5.65 -15.97 13.11
C LYS A 195 -6.38 -16.12 14.45
N TYR A 196 -6.03 -15.27 15.43
CA TYR A 196 -6.61 -15.33 16.78
C TYR A 196 -7.98 -14.65 16.85
N SER A 197 -8.15 -13.53 16.13
CA SER A 197 -9.43 -12.82 16.07
C SER A 197 -10.53 -13.70 15.47
N ARG A 198 -10.25 -14.46 14.41
CA ARG A 198 -11.25 -15.39 13.85
C ARG A 198 -11.66 -16.47 14.83
N THR A 199 -10.76 -17.00 15.65
CA THR A 199 -11.12 -18.03 16.63
C THR A 199 -11.89 -17.48 17.84
N LEU A 200 -11.59 -16.24 18.24
CA LEU A 200 -12.09 -15.68 19.51
C LEU A 200 -13.30 -14.75 19.32
N ILE A 201 -13.45 -14.12 18.15
CA ILE A 201 -14.54 -13.19 17.83
C ILE A 201 -15.66 -13.91 17.07
N PHE A 202 -15.33 -14.85 16.17
CA PHE A 202 -16.33 -15.58 15.39
C PHE A 202 -17.09 -16.58 16.28
N ARG A 203 -18.20 -16.12 16.88
CA ARG A 203 -19.17 -17.02 17.52
C ARG A 203 -19.93 -17.78 16.43
N SER A 204 -19.58 -19.04 16.23
CA SER A 204 -20.42 -19.94 15.43
C SER A 204 -21.81 -20.01 16.05
N ARG A 205 -22.85 -19.87 15.21
CA ARG A 205 -24.28 -19.98 15.55
C ARG A 205 -24.62 -21.29 16.31
N ALA A 206 -23.73 -22.29 16.26
CA ALA A 206 -23.81 -23.51 17.05
C ALA A 206 -23.78 -23.29 18.57
N SER A 207 -23.16 -22.21 19.05
CA SER A 207 -23.08 -21.89 20.49
C SER A 207 -24.40 -21.39 21.08
N HIS A 208 -25.41 -21.06 20.26
CA HIS A 208 -26.76 -20.69 20.73
C HIS A 208 -27.66 -21.91 20.99
N LEU A 209 -27.38 -23.08 20.42
CA LEU A 209 -28.19 -24.29 20.60
C LEU A 209 -27.77 -25.11 21.83
N SER A 210 -26.60 -24.84 22.41
CA SER A 210 -26.07 -25.57 23.57
C SER A 210 -26.29 -24.84 24.91
N ALA A 211 -26.80 -23.61 24.89
CA ALA A 211 -26.99 -22.80 26.10
C ALA A 211 -28.26 -23.15 26.89
N ASP A 212 -29.23 -23.85 26.29
CA ASP A 212 -30.51 -24.20 26.93
C ASP A 212 -30.51 -25.58 27.65
N GLN A 213 -29.37 -26.27 27.75
CA GLN A 213 -29.29 -27.54 28.47
C GLN A 213 -28.01 -27.67 29.31
N GLN A 214 -27.83 -26.84 30.34
CA GLN A 214 -26.91 -27.18 31.44
C GLN A 214 -27.50 -26.78 32.80
N THR A 215 -28.38 -27.62 33.31
CA THR A 215 -28.59 -27.79 34.75
C THR A 215 -27.51 -28.73 35.31
N SER A 216 -26.74 -28.22 36.27
CA SER A 216 -26.01 -28.93 37.33
C SER A 216 -24.95 -29.97 36.95
N SER A 217 -23.68 -29.64 37.19
CA SER A 217 -22.84 -30.35 38.18
C SER A 217 -21.42 -29.77 38.20
N HIS A 218 -20.89 -29.57 39.41
CA HIS A 218 -19.64 -28.88 39.71
C HIS A 218 -18.40 -29.79 39.62
N VAL A 219 -17.27 -29.11 39.33
CA VAL A 219 -15.85 -29.43 39.58
C VAL A 219 -15.12 -30.39 38.61
N ALA A 220 -14.50 -29.80 37.59
CA ALA A 220 -13.22 -30.24 37.04
C ALA A 220 -12.47 -29.03 36.45
N GLY A 221 -11.28 -28.72 36.99
CA GLY A 221 -10.27 -27.75 36.50
C GLY A 221 -10.81 -26.49 35.82
N GLY A 222 -10.92 -25.38 36.55
CA GLY A 222 -11.43 -24.10 36.05
C GLY A 222 -10.72 -23.60 34.80
N SER A 223 -11.19 -24.02 33.63
CA SER A 223 -10.73 -23.53 32.34
C SER A 223 -11.22 -22.09 32.19
N PHE A 224 -10.29 -21.18 31.96
CA PHE A 224 -10.60 -19.78 31.75
C PHE A 224 -11.49 -19.61 30.51
N SER A 225 -12.73 -19.17 30.70
CA SER A 225 -13.63 -18.86 29.59
C SER A 225 -13.33 -17.48 29.02
N PHE A 226 -12.56 -17.41 27.94
CA PHE A 226 -12.26 -16.14 27.26
C PHE A 226 -13.52 -15.36 26.88
N HIS A 227 -14.63 -16.05 26.62
CA HIS A 227 -15.91 -15.45 26.23
C HIS A 227 -16.73 -14.87 27.39
N SER A 228 -16.38 -15.14 28.65
CA SER A 228 -17.01 -14.51 29.82
C SER A 228 -16.44 -13.13 30.13
N LEU A 229 -15.35 -12.74 29.47
CA LEU A 229 -14.77 -11.41 29.62
C LEU A 229 -15.62 -10.33 28.89
N PRO A 230 -15.69 -9.11 29.46
CA PRO A 230 -16.13 -7.91 28.73
C PRO A 230 -15.42 -7.77 27.38
N MET A 231 -16.11 -7.20 26.40
CA MET A 231 -15.57 -7.07 25.04
C MET A 231 -14.29 -6.24 24.99
N GLU A 232 -14.18 -5.24 25.85
CA GLU A 232 -13.03 -4.35 26.00
C GLU A 232 -11.78 -5.15 26.37
N LEU A 233 -11.88 -6.02 27.39
CA LEU A 233 -10.76 -6.86 27.82
C LEU A 233 -10.36 -7.87 26.73
N ARG A 234 -11.33 -8.42 26.00
CA ARG A 234 -11.05 -9.31 24.86
C ARG A 234 -10.28 -8.59 23.76
N LEU A 235 -10.68 -7.38 23.41
CA LEU A 235 -10.01 -6.56 22.39
C LEU A 235 -8.62 -6.09 22.86
N GLN A 236 -8.43 -5.82 24.15
CA GLN A 236 -7.13 -5.49 24.74
C GLN A 236 -6.16 -6.69 24.72
N ILE A 237 -6.63 -7.89 25.04
CA ILE A 237 -5.80 -9.10 24.95
C ILE A 237 -5.41 -9.37 23.49
N LEU A 238 -6.34 -9.22 22.55
CA LEU A 238 -6.04 -9.34 21.12
C LEU A 238 -5.06 -8.25 20.65
N ALA A 239 -5.21 -7.02 21.13
CA ALA A 239 -4.31 -5.92 20.84
C ALA A 239 -2.87 -6.22 21.29
N ALA A 240 -2.67 -6.91 22.40
CA ALA A 240 -1.34 -7.30 22.87
C ALA A 240 -0.60 -8.25 21.91
N LEU A 241 -1.31 -8.94 21.01
CA LEU A 241 -0.73 -9.82 19.99
C LEU A 241 -0.20 -9.06 18.75
N ALA A 242 -0.49 -7.76 18.66
CA ALA A 242 -0.12 -6.88 17.54
C ALA A 242 0.17 -5.45 18.04
N PRO A 243 1.28 -5.25 18.79
CA PRO A 243 1.58 -3.99 19.46
C PRO A 243 2.00 -2.86 18.51
N SER A 244 2.54 -3.20 17.33
CA SER A 244 2.97 -2.20 16.33
C SER A 244 1.83 -1.74 15.43
N LEU A 245 0.64 -2.31 15.62
CA LEU A 245 -0.51 -2.16 14.74
C LEU A 245 -1.43 -1.04 15.27
N PRO A 246 -1.59 0.08 14.53
CA PRO A 246 -2.45 1.19 14.89
C PRO A 246 -3.89 0.77 15.20
N GLY A 247 -4.56 1.48 16.12
CA GLY A 247 -5.93 1.21 16.55
C GLY A 247 -6.93 1.11 15.39
N ALA A 248 -6.89 2.05 14.44
CA ALA A 248 -7.78 2.04 13.27
C ALA A 248 -7.62 0.79 12.40
N GLN A 249 -6.37 0.33 12.21
CA GLN A 249 -6.08 -0.89 11.46
C GLN A 249 -6.51 -2.14 12.24
N ARG A 250 -6.34 -2.17 13.57
CA ARG A 250 -6.83 -3.26 14.43
C ARG A 250 -8.35 -3.42 14.36
N VAL A 251 -9.10 -2.31 14.44
CA VAL A 251 -10.57 -2.33 14.34
C VAL A 251 -11.03 -2.97 13.02
N ARG A 252 -10.45 -2.55 11.88
CA ARG A 252 -10.77 -3.14 10.57
C ARG A 252 -10.45 -4.63 10.49
N ILE A 253 -9.39 -5.09 11.16
CA ILE A 253 -9.07 -6.53 11.25
C ILE A 253 -10.13 -7.28 12.07
N TYR A 254 -10.61 -6.71 13.18
CA TYR A 254 -11.65 -7.32 14.00
C TYR A 254 -12.98 -7.41 13.24
N GLU A 255 -13.38 -6.35 12.54
CA GLU A 255 -14.57 -6.34 11.68
C GLU A 255 -14.45 -7.39 10.56
N TYR A 256 -13.30 -7.44 9.88
CA TYR A 256 -13.03 -8.45 8.86
C TYR A 256 -13.06 -9.88 9.44
N ALA A 257 -12.57 -10.09 10.65
CA ALA A 257 -12.58 -11.40 11.32
C ALA A 257 -13.99 -11.82 11.77
N ALA A 258 -14.85 -10.87 12.13
CA ALA A 258 -16.22 -11.12 12.54
C ALA A 258 -17.16 -11.41 11.36
N ASP A 259 -16.85 -10.90 10.17
CA ASP A 259 -17.67 -11.11 8.98
C ASP A 259 -17.53 -12.53 8.40
N SER A 260 -18.63 -13.27 8.44
CA SER A 260 -18.76 -14.62 7.88
C SER A 260 -18.52 -14.70 6.37
N SER A 261 -18.73 -13.60 5.63
CA SER A 261 -18.51 -13.55 4.17
C SER A 261 -17.03 -13.67 3.79
N THR A 262 -16.12 -13.39 4.74
CA THR A 262 -14.67 -13.41 4.52
C THR A 262 -14.05 -14.79 4.74
N LEU A 263 -14.83 -15.77 5.22
CA LEU A 263 -14.33 -17.11 5.49
C LEU A 263 -14.01 -17.86 4.19
N PRO A 264 -12.92 -18.64 4.16
CA PRO A 264 -12.63 -19.49 3.02
C PRO A 264 -13.75 -20.52 2.84
N PRO A 265 -14.10 -20.89 1.60
CA PRO A 265 -15.10 -21.93 1.35
C PRO A 265 -14.66 -23.24 2.01
N LEU A 266 -15.56 -23.86 2.79
CA LEU A 266 -15.29 -25.08 3.55
C LEU A 266 -15.08 -26.31 2.66
N LEU A 267 -15.55 -26.26 1.41
CA LEU A 267 -15.41 -27.33 0.43
C LEU A 267 -14.44 -26.90 -0.68
N PRO A 268 -13.49 -27.77 -1.09
CA PRO A 268 -12.74 -27.56 -2.32
C PRO A 268 -13.72 -27.41 -3.49
N PRO A 269 -13.53 -26.45 -4.40
CA PRO A 269 -14.34 -26.38 -5.60
C PRO A 269 -14.19 -27.69 -6.39
N LEU A 270 -15.30 -28.39 -6.63
CA LEU A 270 -15.32 -29.66 -7.38
C LEU A 270 -14.93 -29.48 -8.86
N GLN A 271 -15.01 -28.26 -9.38
CA GLN A 271 -14.42 -27.89 -10.67
C GLN A 271 -12.93 -27.56 -10.49
N ARG A 272 -12.09 -28.56 -10.74
CA ARG A 272 -10.67 -28.37 -11.01
C ARG A 272 -10.54 -27.63 -12.34
N GLY A 273 -10.76 -26.32 -12.33
CA GLY A 273 -10.43 -25.46 -13.46
C GLY A 273 -8.96 -25.68 -13.82
N MET A 274 -8.71 -26.09 -15.05
CA MET A 274 -7.38 -26.31 -15.61
C MET A 274 -6.61 -24.98 -15.50
N GLY A 275 -5.77 -24.81 -14.47
CA GLY A 275 -4.79 -23.71 -14.42
C GLY A 275 -4.56 -22.91 -13.13
N ARG A 276 -5.03 -23.27 -11.93
CA ARG A 276 -4.71 -22.47 -10.70
C ARG A 276 -4.42 -23.28 -9.42
N GLY A 277 -3.79 -24.46 -9.54
CA GLY A 277 -3.23 -25.17 -8.38
C GLY A 277 -1.77 -24.79 -8.17
N CYS A 278 -1.34 -24.55 -6.93
CA CYS A 278 0.09 -24.39 -6.63
C CYS A 278 0.74 -25.79 -6.74
N VAL A 279 1.71 -25.95 -7.64
CA VAL A 279 2.46 -27.21 -7.81
C VAL A 279 3.40 -27.38 -6.62
N ALA A 280 3.40 -28.56 -6.00
CA ALA A 280 4.30 -28.87 -4.88
C ALA A 280 5.75 -29.00 -5.38
N ASP A 281 6.70 -28.59 -4.54
CA ASP A 281 8.12 -28.64 -4.81
C ASP A 281 8.60 -30.10 -4.93
N PRO A 282 9.12 -30.55 -6.09
CA PRO A 282 9.59 -31.93 -6.27
C PRO A 282 10.88 -32.25 -5.50
N SER A 283 11.50 -31.27 -4.84
CA SER A 283 12.73 -31.45 -4.06
C SER A 283 12.51 -31.84 -2.58
N GLN A 284 11.26 -31.93 -2.10
CA GLN A 284 10.99 -32.52 -0.78
C GLN A 284 11.00 -34.05 -0.87
N PRO A 285 11.76 -34.76 0.00
CA PRO A 285 11.83 -36.20 -0.06
C PRO A 285 10.46 -36.78 0.26
N LEU A 286 9.98 -37.66 -0.60
CA LEU A 286 8.81 -38.50 -0.37
C LEU A 286 9.02 -39.29 0.95
N GLY A 287 8.50 -38.76 2.04
CA GLY A 287 8.34 -39.48 3.29
C GLY A 287 7.34 -40.61 3.08
N ALA A 288 7.84 -41.79 2.78
CA ALA A 288 7.07 -43.02 2.75
C ALA A 288 6.57 -43.34 4.17
N SER A 289 5.31 -43.04 4.46
CA SER A 289 4.55 -43.74 5.51
C SER A 289 3.46 -44.56 4.84
N VAL A 290 3.68 -45.88 4.81
CA VAL A 290 2.67 -46.88 4.46
C VAL A 290 1.58 -46.83 5.54
N GLY A 291 0.35 -46.46 5.15
CA GLY A 291 -0.84 -46.57 6.01
C GLY A 291 -1.68 -45.29 6.06
N PHE A 292 -2.89 -45.38 5.50
CA PHE A 292 -3.98 -44.39 5.52
C PHE A 292 -3.71 -43.06 4.80
N ALA A 293 -4.28 -42.95 3.59
CA ALA A 293 -4.35 -41.72 2.81
C ALA A 293 -5.28 -40.68 3.48
N LEU A 294 -4.77 -39.97 4.47
CA LEU A 294 -5.22 -38.59 4.71
C LEU A 294 -4.74 -37.78 3.51
N HIS A 295 -5.67 -37.36 2.66
CA HIS A 295 -5.43 -36.34 1.65
C HIS A 295 -4.94 -35.08 2.34
N ASN A 296 -3.63 -34.98 2.51
CA ASN A 296 -2.97 -33.75 2.85
C ASN A 296 -3.20 -32.84 1.65
N SER A 297 -4.20 -31.95 1.76
CA SER A 297 -4.41 -30.86 0.83
C SER A 297 -3.08 -30.15 0.67
N GLY A 298 -2.39 -30.41 -0.44
CA GLY A 298 -1.05 -29.94 -0.74
C GLY A 298 -0.98 -28.42 -0.70
N GLY A 299 -0.83 -27.88 0.49
CA GLY A 299 -0.55 -26.49 0.75
C GLY A 299 0.95 -26.28 0.66
N CYS A 300 1.37 -25.16 0.07
CA CYS A 300 2.74 -24.71 0.15
C CYS A 300 3.10 -24.54 1.64
N ALA A 301 3.84 -25.50 2.18
CA ALA A 301 4.16 -25.57 3.61
C ALA A 301 4.89 -24.31 4.12
N GLU A 302 5.52 -23.54 3.23
CA GLU A 302 6.30 -22.36 3.61
C GLU A 302 6.18 -21.18 2.63
N GLY A 303 5.16 -21.17 1.75
CA GLY A 303 4.96 -20.07 0.78
C GLY A 303 5.94 -20.05 -0.40
N LYS A 304 6.81 -21.07 -0.55
CA LYS A 304 7.66 -21.24 -1.74
C LYS A 304 6.94 -22.09 -2.77
N CYS A 305 6.13 -21.46 -3.61
CA CYS A 305 5.76 -22.07 -4.89
C CYS A 305 6.94 -21.87 -5.85
N MET A 306 7.61 -22.97 -6.21
CA MET A 306 8.62 -22.98 -7.27
C MET A 306 7.91 -22.81 -8.61
N GLY A 307 7.66 -21.56 -9.02
CA GLY A 307 7.27 -21.27 -10.38
C GLY A 307 8.50 -21.47 -11.28
N ALA A 308 8.45 -22.43 -12.19
CA ALA A 308 9.39 -22.47 -13.30
C ALA A 308 9.23 -21.16 -14.10
N GLY A 309 10.16 -20.22 -13.88
CA GLY A 309 10.13 -18.88 -14.46
C GLY A 309 9.14 -17.91 -13.80
N ASN A 310 9.54 -17.25 -12.71
CA ASN A 310 9.10 -15.91 -12.24
C ASN A 310 7.62 -15.45 -12.41
N SER A 311 6.61 -16.30 -12.57
CA SER A 311 5.33 -15.84 -13.16
C SER A 311 4.03 -16.34 -12.51
N LEU A 312 4.03 -17.00 -11.35
CA LEU A 312 2.76 -17.42 -10.73
C LEU A 312 2.72 -17.11 -9.23
N VAL A 313 2.11 -15.97 -8.88
CA VAL A 313 1.68 -15.66 -7.52
C VAL A 313 0.76 -16.80 -7.04
N CYS A 314 1.16 -17.57 -6.02
CA CYS A 314 0.32 -18.64 -5.48
C CYS A 314 -0.98 -18.06 -4.92
N ARG A 315 -2.09 -18.80 -5.03
CA ARG A 315 -3.43 -18.40 -4.56
C ARG A 315 -3.40 -17.86 -3.12
N ARG A 316 -2.59 -18.47 -2.25
CA ARG A 316 -2.41 -18.04 -0.85
C ARG A 316 -1.85 -16.62 -0.74
N GLU A 317 -0.89 -16.25 -1.60
CA GLU A 317 -0.30 -14.92 -1.60
C GLU A 317 -1.26 -13.87 -2.17
N ALA A 318 -2.06 -14.26 -3.17
CA ALA A 318 -3.13 -13.41 -3.70
C ALA A 318 -4.22 -13.11 -2.63
N GLU A 319 -4.65 -14.13 -1.88
CA GLU A 319 -5.61 -13.95 -0.78
C GLU A 319 -5.01 -13.14 0.38
N ARG A 320 -3.71 -13.34 0.70
CA ARG A 320 -2.99 -12.50 1.66
C ARG A 320 -2.99 -11.04 1.23
N ALA A 321 -2.63 -10.75 -0.02
CA ALA A 321 -2.59 -9.39 -0.56
C ALA A 321 -3.98 -8.76 -0.62
N LYS A 322 -5.03 -9.55 -0.85
CA LYS A 322 -6.44 -9.11 -0.82
C LYS A 322 -6.89 -8.77 0.60
N PHE A 323 -6.60 -9.62 1.58
CA PHE A 323 -6.86 -9.35 2.98
C PHE A 323 -6.18 -8.05 3.44
N LEU A 324 -4.86 -7.92 3.23
CA LEU A 324 -4.10 -6.74 3.62
C LEU A 324 -4.63 -5.46 2.97
N ALA A 325 -5.14 -5.55 1.73
CA ALA A 325 -5.82 -4.44 1.07
C ALA A 325 -7.12 -4.06 1.79
N ALA A 326 -7.96 -5.05 2.09
CA ALA A 326 -9.28 -4.85 2.67
C ALA A 326 -9.21 -4.21 4.06
N VAL A 327 -8.21 -4.58 4.89
CA VAL A 327 -8.02 -4.01 6.23
C VAL A 327 -7.13 -2.76 6.25
N GLY A 328 -6.65 -2.30 5.09
CA GLY A 328 -5.79 -1.13 4.99
C GLY A 328 -4.40 -1.32 5.58
N CYS A 329 -3.90 -2.56 5.67
CA CYS A 329 -2.60 -2.94 6.26
C CYS A 329 -1.47 -3.01 5.22
N ARG A 330 -1.59 -2.27 4.10
CA ARG A 330 -0.56 -2.18 3.05
C ARG A 330 0.48 -1.07 3.29
N ALA A 331 0.26 -0.22 4.29
CA ALA A 331 1.12 0.87 4.71
C ALA A 331 0.87 1.18 6.18
N TYR A 332 1.83 1.80 6.87
CA TYR A 332 1.64 2.25 8.25
C TYR A 332 0.72 3.47 8.32
N GLU A 333 -0.28 3.42 9.18
CA GLU A 333 -1.23 4.51 9.42
C GLU A 333 -1.05 5.01 10.85
N PRO A 334 -0.37 6.15 11.08
CA PRO A 334 -0.22 6.67 12.43
C PRO A 334 -1.60 6.93 13.05
N GLU A 335 -1.72 6.73 14.36
CA GLU A 335 -2.94 7.09 15.08
C GLU A 335 -3.14 8.61 14.95
N CYS A 336 -4.36 9.05 14.63
CA CYS A 336 -4.70 10.46 14.77
C CYS A 336 -4.67 10.76 16.27
N ASP A 337 -3.65 11.50 16.71
CA ASP A 337 -3.72 12.19 17.99
C ASP A 337 -5.03 12.99 17.94
N ARG A 338 -5.99 12.65 18.80
CA ARG A 338 -7.12 13.54 19.09
C ARG A 338 -6.47 14.85 19.49
N ASN A 339 -6.70 15.92 18.72
CA ASN A 339 -6.30 17.24 19.15
C ASN A 339 -6.89 17.46 20.55
N PRO A 340 -6.10 17.75 21.59
CA PRO A 340 -6.63 18.11 22.91
C PRO A 340 -7.27 19.51 22.91
N ALA A 341 -7.76 19.98 21.77
CA ALA A 341 -8.38 21.30 21.57
C ALA A 341 -9.89 21.23 21.34
N GLU A 342 -10.50 20.04 21.53
CA GLU A 342 -11.95 19.84 21.53
C GLU A 342 -12.42 19.19 22.84
N ASP A 343 -11.94 19.70 23.98
CA ASP A 343 -12.58 19.53 25.29
C ASP A 343 -12.82 20.90 25.94
#